data_AF-A0A848V8U8-F1
#
_entry.id   AF-A0A848V8U8-F1
#
_cell.length_a   1.000
_cell.length_b   1.000
_cell.length_c   1.000
_cell.angle_alpha   90.00
_cell.angle_beta   90.00
_cell.angle_gamma   90.00
#
_symmetry.space_group_name_H-M   'P 1'
#
loop_
_entity.id
_entity.type
_entity.pdbx_description
1 polymer ?
#
loop_
_entity_poly.entity_id
_entity_poly.type
_entity_poly.pdbx_seq_one_letter_code
_entity_poly.pdbx_strand_id
1 'polypeptide(L)'
;MPENSEQSGSRVSLEYLEGLHRRIEEHAAGSNWPDVEALMAERNKLLGEFPAAERPAALQAAKKSTDRILALAKSARLELGGELAKLQEGRKATDIYRAHR
;
A
#
# COMPACT_ATOMS: atom_id res chain seq x y z
N MET A 1 -41.08 -28.14 -3.77
CA MET A 1 -39.63 -28.25 -4.03
C MET A 1 -39.47 -28.71 -5.47
N PRO A 2 -38.90 -27.85 -6.32
CA PRO A 2 -37.49 -28.02 -6.65
C PRO A 2 -36.66 -26.72 -6.56
N GLU A 3 -35.44 -26.93 -6.06
CA GLU A 3 -34.15 -26.36 -6.46
C GLU A 3 -34.15 -25.06 -7.29
N ASN A 4 -33.60 -24.00 -6.69
CA ASN A 4 -32.72 -23.07 -7.41
C ASN A 4 -31.56 -22.69 -6.48
N SER A 5 -30.60 -23.60 -6.45
CA SER A 5 -29.20 -23.31 -6.17
C SER A 5 -28.74 -22.25 -7.16
N GLU A 6 -28.35 -21.06 -6.69
CA GLU A 6 -27.36 -20.15 -7.30
C GLU A 6 -27.53 -18.74 -6.73
N GLN A 7 -26.89 -18.47 -5.58
CA GLN A 7 -26.45 -17.12 -5.23
C GLN A 7 -25.38 -17.17 -4.13
N SER A 8 -24.35 -18.01 -4.30
CA SER A 8 -23.02 -17.70 -3.76
C SER A 8 -22.27 -16.86 -4.79
N GLY A 9 -22.87 -15.73 -5.18
CA GLY A 9 -22.14 -14.68 -5.89
C GLY A 9 -21.25 -14.01 -4.87
N SER A 10 -19.92 -14.05 -5.07
CA SER A 10 -18.93 -13.30 -4.30
C SER A 10 -19.42 -11.87 -4.12
N ARG A 11 -20.04 -11.59 -2.97
CA ARG A 11 -20.60 -10.27 -2.68
C ARG A 11 -19.46 -9.44 -2.13
N VAL A 12 -18.58 -9.03 -3.04
CA VAL A 12 -17.57 -8.01 -2.75
C VAL A 12 -18.29 -6.83 -2.10
N SER A 13 -17.93 -6.52 -0.86
CA SER A 13 -18.56 -5.48 -0.06
C SER A 13 -17.63 -4.29 0.12
N LEU A 14 -18.22 -3.10 0.29
CA LEU A 14 -17.47 -1.89 0.64
C LEU A 14 -16.70 -2.06 1.97
N GLU A 15 -17.26 -2.83 2.92
CA GLU A 15 -16.61 -3.13 4.20
C GLU A 15 -15.31 -3.93 4.00
N TYR A 16 -15.33 -4.93 3.12
CA TYR A 16 -14.12 -5.69 2.79
C TYR A 16 -13.06 -4.79 2.12
N LEU A 17 -13.50 -3.94 1.19
CA LEU A 17 -12.62 -2.97 0.53
C LEU A 17 -12.00 -2.00 1.54
N GLU A 18 -12.75 -1.52 2.52
CA GLU A 18 -12.25 -0.67 3.60
C GLU A 18 -11.22 -1.41 4.47
N GLY A 19 -11.47 -2.67 4.82
CA GLY A 19 -10.51 -3.51 5.53
C GLY A 19 -9.21 -3.70 4.75
N LEU A 20 -9.31 -3.93 3.45
CA LEU A 20 -8.16 -4.05 2.55
C LEU A 20 -7.37 -2.73 2.47
N HIS A 21 -8.05 -1.59 2.34
CA HIS A 21 -7.39 -0.28 2.37
C HIS A 21 -6.61 -0.04 3.68
N ARG A 22 -7.22 -0.39 4.82
CA ARG A 22 -6.55 -0.27 6.13
C ARG A 22 -5.26 -1.09 6.19
N ARG A 23 -5.30 -2.35 5.75
CA ARG A 23 -4.12 -3.22 5.70
C ARG A 23 -3.03 -2.63 4.80
N ILE A 24 -3.38 -2.14 3.61
CA ILE A 24 -2.39 -1.50 2.72
C ILE A 24 -1.74 -0.29 3.43
N GLU A 25 -2.55 0.55 4.10
CA GLU A 25 -2.06 1.72 4.83
C GLU A 25 -1.14 1.32 6.00
N GLU A 26 -1.45 0.25 6.73
CA GLU A 26 -0.62 -0.31 7.81
C GLU A 26 0.73 -0.82 7.29
N HIS A 27 0.74 -1.61 6.21
CA HIS A 27 1.99 -2.10 5.59
C HIS A 27 2.82 -0.94 5.02
N ALA A 28 2.18 0.07 4.42
CA ALA A 28 2.87 1.25 3.92
C ALA A 28 3.50 2.09 5.04
N ALA A 29 2.81 2.23 6.18
CA ALA A 29 3.37 2.90 7.36
C ALA A 29 4.58 2.14 7.94
N GLY A 30 4.58 0.81 7.85
CA GLY A 30 5.72 -0.05 8.22
C GLY A 30 6.82 -0.15 7.15
N SER A 31 6.76 0.63 6.06
CA SER A 31 7.68 0.53 4.91
C SER A 31 7.79 -0.88 4.29
N ASN A 32 6.76 -1.71 4.45
CA ASN A 32 6.71 -3.05 3.90
C ASN A 32 6.12 -3.03 2.48
N TRP A 33 6.88 -2.44 1.55
CA TRP A 33 6.47 -2.18 0.17
C TRP A 33 6.09 -3.42 -0.66
N PRO A 34 6.75 -4.59 -0.51
CA PRO A 34 6.33 -5.80 -1.21
C PRO A 34 4.89 -6.22 -0.90
N ASP A 35 4.50 -6.15 0.38
CA ASP A 35 3.13 -6.48 0.80
C ASP A 35 2.13 -5.42 0.33
N VAL A 36 2.53 -4.13 0.31
CA VAL A 36 1.71 -3.05 -0.26
C VAL A 36 1.39 -3.33 -1.73
N GLU A 37 2.37 -3.75 -2.53
CA GLU A 37 2.17 -4.08 -3.94
C GLU A 37 1.20 -5.25 -4.13
N ALA A 38 1.38 -6.33 -3.37
CA ALA A 38 0.50 -7.50 -3.42
C ALA A 38 -0.95 -7.15 -3.05
N LEU A 39 -1.15 -6.40 -1.99
CA LEU A 39 -2.48 -5.98 -1.52
C LEU A 39 -3.13 -4.95 -2.48
N MET A 40 -2.35 -4.08 -3.13
CA MET A 40 -2.88 -3.19 -4.17
C MET A 40 -3.35 -3.96 -5.40
N ALA A 41 -2.66 -5.05 -5.78
CA ALA A 41 -3.10 -5.92 -6.87
C ALA A 41 -4.41 -6.63 -6.52
N GLU A 42 -4.54 -7.14 -5.29
CA GLU A 42 -5.79 -7.71 -4.76
C GLU A 42 -6.94 -6.69 -4.81
N ARG A 43 -6.70 -5.47 -4.34
CA ARG A 43 -7.69 -4.37 -4.38
C ARG A 43 -8.14 -4.08 -5.81
N ASN A 44 -7.20 -4.02 -6.77
CA ASN A 44 -7.53 -3.73 -8.16
C ASN A 44 -8.41 -4.82 -8.79
N LYS A 45 -8.14 -6.10 -8.48
CA LYS A 45 -9.00 -7.21 -8.89
C LYS A 45 -10.41 -7.05 -8.31
N LEU A 46 -10.49 -6.75 -7.02
CA LEU A 46 -11.74 -6.59 -6.29
C LEU A 46 -12.58 -5.40 -6.79
N LEU A 47 -11.95 -4.28 -7.15
CA LEU A 47 -12.63 -3.14 -7.78
C LEU A 47 -13.28 -3.49 -9.14
N GLY A 48 -12.72 -4.46 -9.87
CA GLY A 48 -13.32 -4.98 -11.10
C GLY A 48 -14.60 -5.78 -10.87
N GLU A 49 -14.74 -6.39 -9.70
CA GLU A 49 -15.86 -7.26 -9.30
C GLU A 49 -17.04 -6.48 -8.70
N PHE A 50 -16.86 -5.20 -8.34
CA PHE A 50 -17.95 -4.37 -7.79
C PHE A 50 -19.10 -4.16 -8.80
N PRO A 51 -20.38 -4.26 -8.35
CA PRO A 51 -21.54 -3.91 -9.17
C PRO A 51 -21.49 -2.46 -9.67
N ALA A 52 -22.05 -2.20 -10.85
CA ALA A 52 -22.00 -0.87 -11.48
C ALA A 52 -22.58 0.25 -10.60
N ALA A 53 -23.58 -0.04 -9.76
CA ALA A 53 -24.17 0.92 -8.84
C ALA A 53 -23.22 1.34 -7.70
N GLU A 54 -22.35 0.43 -7.24
CA GLU A 54 -21.44 0.66 -6.10
C GLU A 54 -20.01 1.00 -6.55
N ARG A 55 -19.67 0.68 -7.81
CA ARG A 55 -18.34 0.91 -8.40
C ARG A 55 -17.86 2.36 -8.26
N PRO A 56 -18.67 3.42 -8.47
CA PRO A 56 -18.21 4.79 -8.27
C PRO A 56 -17.75 5.07 -6.83
N ALA A 57 -18.49 4.57 -5.84
CA ALA A 57 -18.15 4.73 -4.43
C ALA A 57 -16.86 3.97 -4.08
N ALA A 58 -16.74 2.73 -4.56
CA ALA A 58 -15.56 1.90 -4.39
C ALA A 58 -14.30 2.54 -5.01
N LEU A 59 -14.40 3.10 -6.22
CA LEU A 59 -13.32 3.82 -6.88
C LEU A 59 -12.91 5.10 -6.12
N GLN A 60 -13.89 5.85 -5.61
CA GLN A 60 -13.60 7.03 -4.79
C GLN A 60 -12.87 6.66 -3.49
N ALA A 61 -13.27 5.57 -2.83
CA ALA A 61 -12.59 5.05 -1.65
C ALA A 61 -11.15 4.62 -1.98
N ALA A 62 -10.96 3.90 -3.09
CA ALA A 62 -9.64 3.46 -3.55
C ALA A 62 -8.72 4.63 -3.90
N LYS A 63 -9.26 5.70 -4.51
CA LYS A 63 -8.51 6.94 -4.77
C LYS A 63 -8.00 7.54 -3.45
N LYS A 64 -8.88 7.70 -2.45
CA LYS A 64 -8.51 8.27 -1.15
C LYS A 64 -7.42 7.46 -0.45
N SER A 65 -7.53 6.13 -0.47
CA SER A 65 -6.49 5.25 0.09
C SER A 65 -5.17 5.40 -0.68
N THR A 66 -5.22 5.45 -2.02
CA THR A 66 -4.03 5.64 -2.86
C THR A 66 -3.33 6.98 -2.59
N ASP A 67 -4.08 8.07 -2.39
CA ASP A 67 -3.53 9.38 -2.03
C ASP A 67 -2.78 9.32 -0.68
N ARG A 68 -3.28 8.56 0.30
CA ARG A 68 -2.61 8.32 1.59
C ARG A 68 -1.34 7.49 1.45
N ILE A 69 -1.41 6.39 0.70
CA ILE A 69 -0.25 5.52 0.44
C ILE A 69 0.87 6.33 -0.23
N LEU A 70 0.52 7.21 -1.18
CA LEU A 70 1.50 8.10 -1.83
C LEU A 70 2.15 9.06 -0.83
N ALA A 71 1.41 9.60 0.13
CA ALA A 71 1.97 10.44 1.18
C ALA A 71 2.95 9.65 2.08
N LEU A 72 2.60 8.43 2.46
CA LEU A 72 3.47 7.54 3.24
C LEU A 72 4.77 7.20 2.47
N ALA A 73 4.65 6.85 1.19
CA ALA A 73 5.81 6.56 0.34
C ALA A 73 6.76 7.76 0.19
N LYS A 74 6.22 8.98 0.10
CA LYS A 74 7.02 10.21 0.10
C LYS A 74 7.77 10.40 1.42
N SER A 75 7.11 10.15 2.55
CA SER A 75 7.73 10.22 3.88
C SER A 75 8.87 9.22 4.01
N ALA A 76 8.63 7.96 3.70
CA ALA A 76 9.65 6.90 3.78
C ALA A 76 10.85 7.19 2.87
N ARG A 77 10.62 7.75 1.68
CA ARG A 77 11.71 8.17 0.78
C ARG A 77 12.59 9.28 1.38
N LEU A 78 11.98 10.24 2.08
CA LEU A 78 12.74 11.30 2.75
C LEU A 78 13.58 10.75 3.91
N GLU A 79 13.03 9.84 4.69
CA GLU A 79 13.74 9.16 5.78
C GLU A 79 14.95 8.38 5.26
N LEU A 80 14.76 7.54 4.23
CA LEU A 80 15.85 6.81 3.58
C LEU A 80 16.94 7.74 3.01
N GLY A 81 16.54 8.88 2.44
CA GLY A 81 17.47 9.88 1.95
C GLY A 81 18.35 10.47 3.06
N GLY A 82 17.74 10.75 4.22
CA GLY A 82 18.47 11.23 5.40
C GLY A 82 19.41 10.18 5.99
N GLU A 83 18.98 8.92 6.05
CA GLU A 83 19.83 7.81 6.51
C GLU A 83 21.03 7.58 5.57
N LEU A 84 20.80 7.62 4.26
CA LEU A 84 21.87 7.49 3.27
C LEU A 84 22.90 8.61 3.39
N ALA A 85 22.46 9.85 3.60
CA ALA A 85 23.35 10.99 3.80
C ALA A 85 24.26 10.78 5.02
N LYS A 86 23.68 10.34 6.16
CA LYS A 86 24.45 10.02 7.38
C LYS A 86 25.47 8.91 7.14
N LEU A 87 25.10 7.86 6.41
CA LEU A 87 26.03 6.77 6.06
C LEU A 87 27.18 7.26 5.18
N GLN A 88 26.91 8.12 4.21
CA GLN A 88 27.94 8.71 3.35
C GLN A 88 28.91 9.60 4.14
N GLU A 89 28.41 10.40 5.08
CA GLU A 89 29.25 11.20 5.98
C GLU A 89 30.13 10.33 6.88
N GLY A 90 29.55 9.29 7.51
CA GLY A 90 30.29 8.34 8.33
C GLY A 90 31.37 7.59 7.54
N ARG A 91 31.10 7.23 6.28
CA ARG A 91 32.09 6.63 5.38
C ARG A 91 33.23 7.61 5.09
N LYS A 92 32.93 8.86 4.73
CA LYS A 92 33.95 9.90 4.50
C LYS A 92 34.85 10.12 5.73
N ALA A 93 34.26 10.20 6.92
CA ALA A 93 35.00 10.35 8.17
C ALA A 93 35.94 9.15 8.43
N THR A 94 35.46 7.93 8.15
CA THR A 94 36.26 6.70 8.27
C THR A 94 37.42 6.69 7.29
N ASP A 95 37.19 7.10 6.04
CA ASP A 95 38.21 7.16 5.01
C ASP A 95 39.30 8.19 5.34
N ILE A 96 38.92 9.37 5.87
CA ILE A 96 39.88 10.38 6.37
C ILE A 96 40.71 9.82 7.52
N TYR A 97 40.07 9.20 8.51
CA TYR A 97 40.79 8.62 9.65
C TYR A 97 41.82 7.56 9.22
N ARG A 98 41.48 6.71 8.24
CA ARG A 98 42.40 5.69 7.70
C ARG A 98 43.56 6.31 6.91
N ALA A 99 43.37 7.43 6.23
CA ALA A 99 44.42 8.09 5.46
C ALA A 99 45.47 8.81 6.34
N HIS A 100 45.15 9.10 7.60
CA HIS A 100 46.02 9.79 8.56
C HIS A 100 46.66 8.87 9.62
N ARG A 101 46.67 7.54 9.39
CA ARG A 101 47.31 6.53 10.24
C ARG A 101 48.40 5.80 9.47
#